data_AF-A0A8H3X1Q6-F1
#
_entry.id   AF-A0A8H3X1Q6-F1
#
_cell.length_a   1.000
_cell.length_b   1.000
_cell.length_c   1.000
_cell.angle_alpha   90.00
_cell.angle_beta   90.00
_cell.angle_gamma   90.00
#
_symmetry.space_group_name_H-M   'P 1'
#
loop_
_entity.id
_entity.type
_entity.pdbx_description
1 polymer ?
#
loop_
_entity_poly.entity_id
_entity_poly.type
_entity_poly.pdbx_seq_one_letter_code
_entity_poly.pdbx_strand_id
1 'polypeptide(L)'
;MKFSKTFEDSLGRIPSDWKPFLIKYKTLKKCIKKIVLELNDKGLLQIMADKSQKIEYSFECYKPECTLEDGPVHVRPCIKVCPNCYGQTSKECLYVMTYDSSSSSPVDLPKYDNMTPTPLADYETHHMEKSLSQLSSVSRIELEADGEFFVTLLKELYQLNCLQKQNQDKFLTNLQEIQQMLIEVTSPFKKDIYTWRKIFQIYMEYKIFVGNTESDREERSWEFAQSQLNCFIDRIDNSHLVKKLKYPLSKIAYENFVKLNIRLVLMEKFQYFNQLATTKLIKKHDKKTSLVSGSMFRDLIEKYFLTKDTFKSLCSTMEQLTTIIPQIDDYNCPICLNIG
;
A
#
# COMPACT_ATOMS: atom_id res chain seq x y z
N MET A 1 7.12 -25.43 -3.12
CA MET A 1 6.62 -25.57 -1.72
C MET A 1 7.38 -24.71 -0.70
N LYS A 2 8.62 -24.24 -0.96
CA LYS A 2 9.46 -23.54 0.02
C LYS A 2 8.84 -22.25 0.63
N PHE A 3 8.24 -21.38 -0.20
CA PHE A 3 7.77 -20.06 0.27
C PHE A 3 6.75 -20.10 1.42
N SER A 4 5.75 -20.99 1.42
CA SER A 4 4.72 -20.95 2.47
C SER A 4 5.27 -21.35 3.84
N LYS A 5 6.28 -22.22 3.87
CA LYS A 5 6.94 -22.67 5.10
C LYS A 5 7.95 -21.63 5.57
N THR A 6 8.80 -21.13 4.67
CA THR A 6 9.71 -20.01 4.95
C THR A 6 8.99 -18.72 5.35
N PHE A 7 7.81 -18.48 4.79
CA PHE A 7 6.95 -17.36 5.18
C PHE A 7 6.51 -17.53 6.63
N GLU A 8 5.97 -18.67 7.03
CA GLU A 8 5.54 -18.90 8.41
C GLU A 8 6.71 -18.96 9.42
N ASP A 9 7.83 -19.57 9.04
CA ASP A 9 9.03 -19.71 9.88
C ASP A 9 9.68 -18.34 10.17
N SER A 10 9.69 -17.43 9.18
CA SER A 10 10.25 -16.08 9.32
C SER A 10 9.41 -15.14 10.22
N LEU A 11 8.20 -15.54 10.60
CA LEU A 11 7.25 -14.76 11.42
C LEU A 11 7.33 -15.10 12.92
N GLY A 12 8.28 -15.93 13.34
CA GLY A 12 8.39 -16.41 14.74
C GLY A 12 8.49 -15.32 15.82
N ARG A 13 8.91 -14.09 15.47
CA ARG A 13 9.00 -12.92 16.38
C ARG A 13 7.96 -11.82 16.11
N ILE A 14 6.86 -12.13 15.43
CA ILE A 14 5.78 -11.16 15.22
C ILE A 14 4.84 -11.11 16.44
N PRO A 15 4.45 -9.91 16.89
CA PRO A 15 3.48 -9.73 17.97
C PRO A 15 2.20 -10.54 17.73
N SER A 16 1.69 -11.20 18.79
CA SER A 16 0.54 -12.10 18.68
C SER A 16 -0.73 -11.41 18.18
N ASP A 17 -0.90 -10.14 18.52
CA ASP A 17 -1.96 -9.23 18.09
C ASP A 17 -1.91 -8.90 16.59
N TRP A 18 -0.76 -9.06 15.94
CA TRP A 18 -0.60 -8.80 14.51
C TRP A 18 -0.83 -10.02 13.63
N LYS A 19 -0.66 -11.23 14.18
CA LYS A 19 -0.81 -12.49 13.42
C LYS A 19 -2.16 -12.64 12.69
N PRO A 20 -3.31 -12.22 13.26
CA PRO A 20 -4.60 -12.30 12.57
C PRO A 20 -4.68 -11.49 11.28
N PHE A 21 -3.83 -10.46 11.14
CA PHE A 21 -3.81 -9.52 10.01
C PHE A 21 -2.79 -9.92 8.93
N LEU A 22 -2.14 -11.08 9.09
CA LEU A 22 -1.32 -11.66 8.02
C LEU A 22 -2.22 -12.12 6.87
N ILE A 23 -1.83 -11.78 5.65
CA ILE A 23 -2.49 -12.28 4.44
C ILE A 23 -2.54 -13.82 4.48
N LYS A 24 -3.74 -14.40 4.39
CA LYS A 24 -3.97 -15.85 4.51
C LYS A 24 -3.61 -16.55 3.22
N TYR A 25 -2.32 -16.57 2.92
CA TYR A 25 -1.74 -17.06 1.67
C TYR A 25 -2.22 -18.47 1.30
N LYS A 26 -2.30 -19.39 2.27
CA LYS A 26 -2.76 -20.77 2.05
C LYS A 26 -4.23 -20.83 1.62
N THR A 27 -5.10 -20.03 2.23
CA THR A 27 -6.53 -20.00 1.94
C THR A 27 -6.78 -19.38 0.57
N LEU A 28 -6.23 -18.18 0.32
CA LEU A 28 -6.37 -17.48 -0.96
C LEU A 28 -5.79 -18.30 -2.13
N LYS A 29 -4.70 -19.02 -1.89
CA LYS A 29 -4.15 -19.96 -2.89
C LYS A 29 -5.10 -21.11 -3.22
N LYS A 30 -5.91 -21.58 -2.26
CA LYS A 30 -6.95 -22.59 -2.55
C LYS A 30 -8.07 -21.98 -3.39
N CYS A 31 -8.47 -20.74 -3.11
CA CYS A 31 -9.46 -20.03 -3.93
C CYS A 31 -9.03 -19.95 -5.40
N ILE A 32 -7.74 -19.68 -5.69
CA ILE A 32 -7.22 -19.69 -7.07
C ILE A 32 -7.50 -21.02 -7.80
N LYS A 33 -7.51 -22.16 -7.11
CA LYS A 33 -7.88 -23.43 -7.75
C LYS A 33 -9.36 -23.49 -8.12
N LYS A 34 -10.24 -22.93 -7.28
CA LYS A 34 -11.67 -22.81 -7.58
C LYS A 34 -11.91 -21.94 -8.81
N ILE A 35 -11.17 -20.84 -8.95
CA ILE A 35 -11.26 -19.95 -10.12
C ILE A 35 -10.94 -20.70 -11.41
N VAL A 36 -9.87 -21.52 -11.40
CA VAL A 36 -9.52 -22.33 -12.58
C VAL A 36 -10.61 -23.35 -12.92
N LEU A 37 -11.26 -23.95 -11.91
CA LEU A 37 -12.40 -24.85 -12.14
C LEU A 37 -13.58 -24.09 -12.72
N GLU A 38 -13.94 -22.94 -12.13
CA GLU A 38 -15.01 -22.06 -12.64
C GLU A 38 -14.78 -21.67 -14.10
N LEU A 39 -13.56 -21.26 -14.46
CA LEU A 39 -13.22 -20.89 -15.84
C LEU A 39 -13.33 -22.08 -16.80
N ASN A 40 -13.01 -23.29 -16.35
CA ASN A 40 -13.15 -24.50 -17.16
C ASN A 40 -14.62 -24.91 -17.32
N ASP A 41 -15.40 -24.87 -16.24
CA ASP A 41 -16.81 -25.24 -16.21
C ASP A 41 -17.65 -24.30 -17.08
N LYS A 42 -17.26 -23.01 -17.15
CA LYS A 42 -17.88 -22.00 -18.03
C LYS A 42 -17.31 -22.02 -19.47
N GLY A 43 -16.38 -22.92 -19.80
CA GLY A 43 -15.76 -23.03 -21.13
C GLY A 43 -14.82 -21.86 -21.50
N LEU A 44 -14.52 -20.97 -20.56
CA LEU A 44 -13.79 -19.73 -20.79
C LEU A 44 -12.32 -19.95 -21.12
N LEU A 45 -11.69 -21.02 -20.59
CA LEU A 45 -10.29 -21.34 -20.90
C LEU A 45 -10.07 -21.63 -22.40
N GLN A 46 -11.06 -22.23 -23.06
CA GLN A 46 -10.99 -22.52 -24.50
C GLN A 46 -11.15 -21.24 -25.31
N ILE A 47 -12.11 -20.40 -24.92
CA ILE A 47 -12.37 -19.07 -25.52
C ILE A 47 -11.13 -18.18 -25.38
N MET A 48 -10.47 -18.18 -24.21
CA MET A 48 -9.23 -17.41 -23.96
C MET A 48 -8.02 -17.90 -24.76
N ALA A 49 -8.02 -19.16 -25.19
CA ALA A 49 -6.97 -19.72 -26.04
C ALA A 49 -7.20 -19.40 -27.53
N ASP A 50 -8.46 -19.14 -27.91
CA ASP A 50 -8.83 -18.80 -29.27
C ASP A 50 -8.53 -17.31 -29.57
N LYS A 51 -7.54 -17.08 -30.42
CA LYS A 51 -7.12 -15.73 -30.83
C LYS A 51 -8.15 -15.01 -31.70
N SER A 52 -9.15 -15.71 -32.21
CA SER A 52 -10.22 -15.13 -33.02
C SER A 52 -11.29 -14.41 -32.16
N GLN A 53 -11.35 -14.70 -30.86
CA GLN A 53 -12.28 -14.08 -29.93
C GLN A 53 -11.57 -13.06 -29.04
N LYS A 54 -12.16 -11.87 -28.91
CA LYS A 54 -11.64 -10.81 -28.05
C LYS A 54 -12.37 -10.85 -26.71
N ILE A 55 -11.59 -11.01 -25.64
CA ILE A 55 -12.09 -11.10 -24.27
C ILE A 55 -11.57 -9.91 -23.50
N GLU A 56 -12.48 -9.20 -22.83
CA GLU A 56 -12.13 -8.12 -21.91
C GLU A 56 -12.43 -8.56 -20.47
N TYR A 57 -11.39 -8.58 -19.64
CA TYR A 57 -11.51 -8.81 -18.20
C TYR A 57 -11.52 -7.48 -17.46
N SER A 58 -12.47 -7.29 -16.55
CA SER A 58 -12.62 -6.02 -15.84
C SER A 58 -13.12 -6.19 -14.40
N PHE A 59 -12.85 -5.18 -13.58
CA PHE A 59 -13.34 -5.06 -12.21
C PHE A 59 -14.45 -4.03 -12.12
N GLU A 60 -15.65 -4.48 -11.78
CA GLU A 60 -16.72 -3.58 -11.39
C GLU A 60 -16.65 -3.34 -9.88
N CYS A 61 -16.34 -2.11 -9.50
CA CYS A 61 -16.25 -1.71 -8.11
C CYS A 61 -17.59 -1.13 -7.66
N TYR A 62 -18.13 -1.62 -6.56
CA TYR A 62 -19.32 -1.05 -5.93
C TYR A 62 -19.10 -0.89 -4.43
N LYS A 63 -19.65 0.19 -3.88
CA LYS A 63 -19.79 0.36 -2.44
C LYS A 63 -21.14 -0.26 -2.07
N PRO A 64 -21.20 -1.29 -1.20
CA PRO A 64 -22.49 -1.74 -0.70
C PRO A 64 -23.15 -0.58 0.05
N GLU A 65 -24.42 -0.31 -0.24
CA GLU A 65 -25.20 0.81 0.30
C GLU A 65 -25.40 0.75 1.84
N CYS A 66 -24.87 -0.28 2.50
CA CYS A 66 -25.07 -0.57 3.92
C CYS A 66 -23.75 -0.80 4.66
N THR A 67 -22.85 0.18 4.71
CA THR A 67 -21.93 0.38 5.85
C THR A 67 -21.43 1.82 5.83
N LEU A 68 -21.56 2.51 6.97
CA LEU A 68 -20.99 3.83 7.24
C LEU A 68 -19.56 3.98 6.68
N GLU A 69 -19.25 5.21 6.30
CA GLU A 69 -17.97 5.70 5.76
C GLU A 69 -16.77 4.87 6.24
N ASP A 70 -16.01 4.30 5.28
CA ASP A 70 -14.80 3.46 5.42
C ASP A 70 -14.94 1.92 5.24
N GLY A 71 -16.04 1.36 4.74
CA GLY A 71 -16.11 -0.09 4.39
C GLY A 71 -15.24 -0.53 3.18
N PRO A 72 -14.85 -1.83 3.08
CA PRO A 72 -14.04 -2.32 1.95
C PRO A 72 -14.82 -2.26 0.63
N VAL A 73 -14.14 -1.80 -0.43
CA VAL A 73 -14.68 -1.81 -1.80
C VAL A 73 -14.94 -3.24 -2.23
N HIS A 74 -16.17 -3.52 -2.65
CA HIS A 74 -16.50 -4.81 -3.23
C HIS A 74 -16.16 -4.76 -4.71
N VAL A 75 -15.43 -5.78 -5.16
CA VAL A 75 -15.05 -5.93 -6.56
C VAL A 75 -15.79 -7.13 -7.12
N ARG A 76 -16.45 -6.93 -8.26
CA ARG A 76 -17.05 -7.99 -9.06
C ARG A 76 -16.24 -8.14 -10.35
N PRO A 77 -15.40 -9.16 -10.46
CA PRO A 77 -14.72 -9.47 -11.70
C PRO A 77 -15.72 -9.99 -12.74
N CYS A 78 -15.64 -9.46 -13.95
CA CYS A 78 -16.47 -9.89 -15.06
C CYS A 78 -15.65 -10.03 -16.34
N ILE A 79 -16.10 -10.95 -17.19
CA ILE A 79 -15.58 -11.15 -18.53
C ILE A 79 -16.64 -10.73 -19.54
N LYS A 80 -16.26 -9.85 -20.46
CA LYS A 80 -17.06 -9.51 -21.64
C LYS A 80 -16.49 -10.24 -22.84
N VAL A 81 -17.31 -11.05 -23.50
CA VAL A 81 -16.95 -11.76 -24.73
C VAL A 81 -17.66 -11.10 -25.89
N CYS A 82 -16.88 -10.60 -26.86
CA CYS A 82 -17.42 -10.04 -28.10
C CYS A 82 -17.22 -11.05 -29.24
N PRO A 83 -18.28 -11.71 -29.73
CA PRO A 83 -18.17 -12.80 -30.69
C PRO A 83 -17.76 -12.36 -32.12
N ASN A 84 -17.74 -11.06 -32.44
CA ASN A 84 -17.48 -10.55 -33.80
C ASN A 84 -16.27 -9.59 -33.94
N CYS A 85 -15.33 -9.55 -32.99
CA CYS A 85 -14.18 -8.65 -33.06
C CYS A 85 -13.04 -9.17 -33.96
N TYR A 86 -13.28 -9.36 -35.25
CA TYR A 86 -12.19 -9.52 -36.22
C TYR A 86 -11.51 -8.15 -36.44
N GLY A 87 -10.29 -7.97 -35.94
CA GLY A 87 -9.38 -6.89 -36.36
C GLY A 87 -9.63 -5.47 -35.84
N GLN A 88 -10.63 -5.20 -34.99
CA GLN A 88 -10.89 -3.85 -34.47
C GLN A 88 -10.11 -3.52 -33.18
N THR A 89 -9.49 -2.33 -33.18
CA THR A 89 -8.68 -1.81 -32.06
C THR A 89 -9.56 -1.50 -30.84
N SER A 90 -8.98 -1.56 -29.63
CA SER A 90 -9.74 -1.55 -28.36
C SER A 90 -10.67 -0.36 -28.12
N LYS A 91 -10.52 0.75 -28.84
CA LYS A 91 -11.32 1.97 -28.62
C LYS A 91 -12.74 1.90 -29.21
N GLU A 92 -12.97 1.09 -30.23
CA GLU A 92 -14.25 1.08 -30.96
C GLU A 92 -15.35 0.28 -30.24
N CYS A 93 -14.99 -0.72 -29.44
CA CYS A 93 -15.99 -1.51 -28.68
C CYS A 93 -16.39 -0.85 -27.34
N LEU A 94 -15.62 0.12 -26.83
CA LEU A 94 -15.82 0.76 -25.53
C LEU A 94 -16.79 1.95 -25.56
N TYR A 95 -17.11 2.50 -26.74
CA TYR A 95 -17.77 3.81 -26.83
C TYR A 95 -19.30 3.82 -26.71
N VAL A 96 -19.96 2.70 -26.36
CA VAL A 96 -21.44 2.66 -26.39
C VAL A 96 -22.11 2.90 -25.03
N MET A 97 -21.38 3.06 -23.91
CA MET A 97 -22.02 3.14 -22.58
C MET A 97 -21.74 4.39 -21.73
N THR A 98 -21.33 5.51 -22.31
CA THR A 98 -21.32 6.80 -21.59
C THR A 98 -22.26 7.80 -22.26
N TYR A 99 -23.56 7.61 -22.05
CA TYR A 99 -24.52 8.72 -22.16
C TYR A 99 -24.48 9.48 -20.84
N ASP A 100 -23.57 10.45 -20.74
CA ASP A 100 -23.62 11.49 -19.72
C ASP A 100 -24.82 12.39 -20.00
N SER A 101 -25.88 12.22 -19.21
CA SER A 101 -26.98 13.17 -19.11
C SER A 101 -26.58 14.34 -18.21
N SER A 102 -25.55 15.09 -18.60
CA SER A 102 -25.25 16.39 -18.00
C SER A 102 -24.18 17.15 -18.79
N SER A 103 -24.57 17.78 -19.89
CA SER A 103 -23.84 18.94 -20.41
C SER A 103 -24.83 20.01 -20.89
N SER A 104 -25.25 20.86 -19.96
CA SER A 104 -25.83 22.16 -20.27
C SER A 104 -24.80 23.23 -19.95
N SER A 105 -24.24 23.86 -20.98
CA SER A 105 -23.70 25.22 -20.94
C SER A 105 -23.20 25.64 -22.33
N PRO A 106 -23.19 26.95 -22.63
CA PRO A 106 -23.81 27.50 -23.83
C PRO A 106 -22.81 27.75 -24.95
N VAL A 107 -23.26 27.56 -26.19
CA VAL A 107 -22.52 27.95 -27.39
C VAL A 107 -22.94 29.35 -27.80
N ASP A 108 -21.95 30.23 -27.94
CA ASP A 108 -22.04 31.58 -28.48
C ASP A 108 -22.61 31.63 -29.90
N LEU A 109 -23.47 32.61 -30.13
CA LEU A 109 -23.95 33.04 -31.45
C LEU A 109 -22.81 33.61 -32.30
N PRO A 110 -22.93 33.51 -33.64
CA PRO A 110 -23.25 34.75 -34.35
C PRO A 110 -24.45 34.60 -35.29
N LYS A 111 -25.22 35.70 -35.35
CA LYS A 111 -26.38 35.95 -36.21
C LYS A 111 -25.96 36.04 -37.69
N TYR A 112 -26.81 35.58 -38.60
CA TYR A 112 -27.40 36.40 -39.69
C TYR A 112 -28.48 35.62 -40.46
N ASP A 113 -29.73 36.01 -40.20
CA ASP A 113 -30.83 36.35 -41.11
C ASP A 113 -31.15 35.53 -42.39
N ASN A 114 -32.39 34.99 -42.35
CA ASN A 114 -33.48 35.09 -43.33
C ASN A 114 -33.98 33.82 -44.07
N MET A 115 -35.31 33.69 -43.97
CA MET A 115 -36.32 33.05 -44.83
C MET A 115 -36.91 31.68 -44.46
N THR A 116 -38.24 31.68 -44.61
CA THR A 116 -39.36 30.87 -44.09
C THR A 116 -39.44 29.40 -44.57
N PRO A 117 -40.32 28.57 -43.94
CA PRO A 117 -40.21 27.11 -43.88
C PRO A 117 -40.99 26.38 -44.99
N THR A 118 -40.51 25.18 -45.36
CA THR A 118 -41.34 24.19 -46.08
C THR A 118 -41.00 22.76 -45.62
N PRO A 119 -41.99 21.91 -45.31
CA PRO A 119 -41.80 20.54 -44.86
C PRO A 119 -41.93 19.52 -46.00
N LEU A 120 -40.98 18.58 -46.12
CA LEU A 120 -41.12 17.30 -46.82
C LEU A 120 -40.16 16.31 -46.11
N ALA A 121 -40.65 15.43 -45.25
CA ALA A 121 -41.29 14.15 -45.58
C ALA A 121 -40.30 13.15 -46.22
N ASP A 122 -40.05 12.09 -45.45
CA ASP A 122 -39.80 10.72 -45.88
C ASP A 122 -38.59 10.44 -46.77
N TYR A 123 -37.41 10.41 -46.15
CA TYR A 123 -36.43 9.35 -46.41
C TYR A 123 -35.45 9.27 -45.22
N GLU A 124 -34.92 8.08 -44.94
CA GLU A 124 -33.84 7.76 -43.96
C GLU A 124 -34.21 7.10 -42.63
N THR A 125 -35.44 6.60 -42.41
CA THR A 125 -35.71 5.74 -41.23
C THR A 125 -35.31 4.27 -41.40
N HIS A 126 -34.93 3.81 -42.60
CA HIS A 126 -34.63 2.40 -42.86
C HIS A 126 -33.15 2.02 -42.91
N HIS A 127 -32.23 2.97 -42.76
CA HIS A 127 -30.78 2.69 -42.80
C HIS A 127 -30.08 2.70 -41.43
N MET A 128 -30.76 3.13 -40.36
CA MET A 128 -30.19 3.12 -38.99
C MET A 128 -30.58 1.88 -38.16
N GLU A 129 -31.75 1.27 -38.37
CA GLU A 129 -32.14 0.06 -37.60
C GLU A 129 -31.39 -1.21 -38.02
N LYS A 130 -30.84 -1.25 -39.25
CA LYS A 130 -30.07 -2.41 -39.73
C LYS A 130 -28.65 -2.47 -39.17
N SER A 131 -28.11 -1.36 -38.66
CA SER A 131 -26.80 -1.30 -38.02
C SER A 131 -26.84 -1.60 -36.52
N LEU A 132 -28.00 -1.44 -35.87
CA LEU A 132 -28.20 -1.71 -34.43
C LEU A 132 -28.44 -3.19 -34.11
N SER A 133 -28.76 -4.03 -35.10
CA SER A 133 -28.99 -5.46 -34.92
C SER A 133 -27.71 -6.32 -34.97
N GLN A 134 -26.56 -5.77 -35.40
CA GLN A 134 -25.28 -6.50 -35.48
C GLN A 134 -24.36 -6.35 -34.24
N LEU A 135 -24.70 -5.49 -33.28
CA LEU A 135 -23.90 -5.24 -32.06
C LEU A 135 -24.46 -5.89 -30.78
N SER A 136 -25.47 -6.75 -30.90
CA SER A 136 -26.30 -7.26 -29.78
C SER A 136 -25.76 -8.49 -29.03
N SER A 137 -24.48 -8.84 -29.12
CA SER A 137 -24.01 -10.11 -28.52
C SER A 137 -22.76 -10.01 -27.64
N VAL A 138 -22.55 -8.88 -26.95
CA VAL A 138 -21.56 -8.88 -25.86
C VAL A 138 -22.12 -9.66 -24.67
N SER A 139 -21.70 -10.92 -24.54
CA SER A 139 -22.11 -11.76 -23.42
C SER A 139 -21.24 -11.44 -22.20
N ARG A 140 -21.87 -10.99 -21.12
CA ARG A 140 -21.23 -10.73 -19.83
C ARG A 140 -21.27 -12.00 -18.97
N ILE A 141 -20.12 -12.43 -18.50
CA ILE A 141 -19.97 -13.62 -17.66
C ILE A 141 -19.36 -13.19 -16.32
N GLU A 142 -20.12 -13.38 -15.24
CA GLU A 142 -19.63 -13.13 -13.88
C GLU A 142 -18.80 -14.31 -13.39
N LEU A 143 -17.72 -13.99 -12.66
CA LEU A 143 -16.81 -14.95 -12.04
C LEU A 143 -16.96 -14.90 -10.52
N GLU A 144 -17.75 -15.80 -9.97
CA GLU A 144 -18.09 -15.86 -8.55
C GLU A 144 -16.88 -16.25 -7.69
N ALA A 145 -16.11 -17.26 -8.11
CA ALA A 145 -14.93 -17.70 -7.36
C ALA A 145 -13.80 -16.67 -7.42
N ASP A 146 -13.71 -15.93 -8.55
CA ASP A 146 -12.78 -14.81 -8.70
C ASP A 146 -13.18 -13.63 -7.83
N GLY A 147 -14.48 -13.31 -7.79
CA GLY A 147 -15.05 -12.34 -6.87
C GLY A 147 -14.78 -12.69 -5.41
N GLU A 148 -15.02 -13.94 -4.99
CA GLU A 148 -14.71 -14.43 -3.63
C GLU A 148 -13.23 -14.18 -3.29
N PHE A 149 -12.32 -14.45 -4.23
CA PHE A 149 -10.88 -14.24 -4.04
C PHE A 149 -10.54 -12.76 -3.81
N PHE A 150 -10.99 -11.86 -4.69
CA PHE A 150 -10.66 -10.43 -4.57
C PHE A 150 -11.35 -9.76 -3.39
N VAL A 151 -12.62 -10.08 -3.11
CA VAL A 151 -13.33 -9.57 -1.92
C VAL A 151 -12.61 -10.01 -0.64
N THR A 152 -12.18 -11.27 -0.55
CA THR A 152 -11.44 -11.77 0.61
C THR A 152 -10.09 -11.07 0.75
N LEU A 153 -9.32 -10.96 -0.34
CA LEU A 153 -8.01 -10.31 -0.33
C LEU A 153 -8.11 -8.81 0.03
N LEU A 154 -9.07 -8.09 -0.54
CA LEU A 154 -9.29 -6.67 -0.24
C LEU A 154 -9.72 -6.46 1.21
N LYS A 155 -10.57 -7.35 1.76
CA LYS A 155 -10.93 -7.33 3.18
C LYS A 155 -9.72 -7.54 4.08
N GLU A 156 -8.86 -8.51 3.78
CA GLU A 156 -7.64 -8.76 4.55
C GLU A 156 -6.67 -7.57 4.48
N LEU A 157 -6.52 -6.96 3.30
CA LEU A 157 -5.70 -5.76 3.13
C LEU A 157 -6.29 -4.55 3.85
N TYR A 158 -7.61 -4.41 3.89
CA TYR A 158 -8.26 -3.30 4.57
C TYR A 158 -8.01 -3.39 6.07
N GLN A 159 -8.19 -4.59 6.64
CA GLN A 159 -7.87 -4.85 8.03
C GLN A 159 -6.39 -4.59 8.35
N LEU A 160 -5.49 -4.99 7.43
CA LEU A 160 -4.06 -4.69 7.54
C LEU A 160 -3.80 -3.18 7.56
N ASN A 161 -4.47 -2.41 6.71
CA ASN A 161 -4.33 -0.95 6.67
C ASN A 161 -4.80 -0.30 7.99
N CYS A 162 -5.97 -0.71 8.51
CA CYS A 162 -6.44 -0.26 9.83
C CYS A 162 -5.42 -0.54 10.94
N LEU A 163 -4.82 -1.73 10.94
CA LEU A 163 -3.77 -2.08 11.90
C LEU A 163 -2.52 -1.21 11.71
N GLN A 164 -2.12 -0.93 10.47
CA GLN A 164 -0.97 -0.07 10.18
C GLN A 164 -1.19 1.36 10.70
N LYS A 165 -2.35 1.95 10.43
CA LYS A 165 -2.72 3.28 10.94
C LYS A 165 -2.71 3.31 12.48
N GLN A 166 -3.34 2.33 13.12
CA GLN A 166 -3.34 2.23 14.58
C GLN A 166 -1.93 2.08 15.15
N ASN A 167 -1.05 1.32 14.48
CA ASN A 167 0.34 1.17 14.90
C ASN A 167 1.15 2.45 14.71
N GLN A 168 0.90 3.21 13.64
CA GLN A 168 1.51 4.52 13.40
C GLN A 168 1.11 5.51 14.50
N ASP A 169 -0.19 5.61 14.81
CA ASP A 169 -0.68 6.51 15.86
C ASP A 169 -0.04 6.17 17.21
N LYS A 170 -0.05 4.88 17.59
CA LYS A 170 0.61 4.41 18.82
C LYS A 170 2.11 4.68 18.84
N PHE A 171 2.78 4.53 17.69
CA PHE A 171 4.21 4.81 17.58
C PHE A 171 4.49 6.29 17.84
N LEU A 172 3.71 7.19 17.24
CA LEU A 172 3.87 8.63 17.40
C LEU A 172 3.58 9.09 18.84
N THR A 173 2.55 8.54 19.49
CA THR A 173 2.28 8.80 20.91
C THR A 173 3.45 8.36 21.79
N ASN A 174 3.96 7.14 21.61
CA ASN A 174 5.10 6.64 22.38
C ASN A 174 6.37 7.45 22.11
N LEU A 175 6.56 7.95 20.88
CA LEU A 175 7.67 8.80 20.53
C LEU A 175 7.62 10.13 21.28
N GLN A 176 6.44 10.74 21.37
CA GLN A 176 6.23 11.97 22.15
C GLN A 176 6.51 11.75 23.64
N GLU A 177 6.07 10.62 24.21
CA GLU A 177 6.38 10.28 25.61
C GLU A 177 7.90 10.16 25.85
N ILE A 178 8.62 9.47 24.96
CA ILE A 178 10.08 9.35 25.04
C ILE A 178 10.75 10.71 24.90
N GLN A 179 10.28 11.55 23.98
CA GLN A 179 10.79 12.91 23.83
C GLN A 179 10.67 13.71 25.15
N GLN A 180 9.53 13.65 25.84
CA GLN A 180 9.36 14.34 27.12
C GLN A 180 10.30 13.78 28.20
N MET A 181 10.44 12.45 28.29
CA MET A 181 11.39 11.84 29.23
C MET A 181 12.83 12.25 28.92
N LEU A 182 13.21 12.30 27.64
CA LEU A 182 14.55 12.72 27.21
C LEU A 182 14.84 14.16 27.62
N ILE A 183 13.93 15.10 27.35
CA ILE A 183 14.09 16.51 27.74
C ILE A 183 14.40 16.65 29.24
N GLU A 184 13.72 15.88 30.09
CA GLU A 184 13.96 15.89 31.54
C GLU A 184 15.33 15.30 31.91
N VAL A 185 15.66 14.12 31.39
CA VAL A 185 16.90 13.41 31.80
C VAL A 185 18.16 13.99 31.15
N THR A 186 18.02 14.77 30.08
CA THR A 186 19.10 15.46 29.37
C THR A 186 19.18 16.95 29.69
N SER A 187 18.50 17.42 30.74
CA SER A 187 18.64 18.79 31.24
C SER A 187 20.10 19.10 31.59
N PRO A 188 20.62 20.33 31.37
CA PRO A 188 22.00 20.72 31.68
C PRO A 188 22.44 20.44 33.12
N PHE A 189 21.49 20.39 34.06
CA PHE A 189 21.75 20.11 35.47
C PHE A 189 21.88 18.60 35.78
N LYS A 190 21.57 17.72 34.82
CA LYS A 190 21.61 16.26 34.99
C LYS A 190 22.90 15.68 34.42
N LYS A 191 23.60 14.88 35.22
CA LYS A 191 24.86 14.23 34.82
C LYS A 191 24.70 13.18 33.71
N ASP A 192 23.49 12.68 33.48
CA ASP A 192 23.22 11.64 32.49
C ASP A 192 23.27 12.16 31.03
N ILE A 193 23.24 13.49 30.83
CA ILE A 193 23.33 14.13 29.50
C ILE A 193 24.53 13.64 28.68
N TYR A 194 25.71 13.47 29.29
CA TYR A 194 26.91 13.00 28.58
C TYR A 194 26.82 11.53 28.18
N THR A 195 26.17 10.71 29.00
CA THR A 195 25.93 9.30 28.66
C THR A 195 24.95 9.21 27.50
N TRP A 196 23.89 10.00 27.51
CA TRP A 196 22.93 10.08 26.42
C TRP A 196 23.53 10.61 25.12
N ARG A 197 24.36 11.66 25.17
CA ARG A 197 25.15 12.12 24.00
C ARG A 197 25.94 10.97 23.39
N LYS A 198 26.58 10.14 24.22
CA LYS A 198 27.34 8.98 23.72
C LYS A 198 26.43 7.90 23.13
N ILE A 199 25.28 7.62 23.74
CA ILE A 199 24.28 6.67 23.22
C ILE A 199 23.80 7.13 21.83
N PHE A 200 23.42 8.40 21.68
CA PHE A 200 22.94 8.94 20.41
C PHE A 200 24.03 9.06 19.36
N GLN A 201 25.27 9.40 19.74
CA GLN A 201 26.41 9.33 18.83
C GLN A 201 26.55 7.91 18.26
N ILE A 202 26.55 6.88 19.11
CA ILE A 202 26.65 5.49 18.66
C ILE A 202 25.44 5.15 17.78
N TYR A 203 24.22 5.50 18.19
CA TYR A 203 23.02 5.24 17.40
C TYR A 203 23.11 5.81 15.97
N MET A 204 23.56 7.06 15.83
CA MET A 204 23.75 7.71 14.53
C MET A 204 24.88 7.09 13.69
N GLU A 205 25.92 6.52 14.33
CA GLU A 205 26.97 5.77 13.61
C GLU A 205 26.42 4.50 12.94
N TYR A 206 25.45 3.80 13.54
CA TYR A 206 24.88 2.55 13.00
C TYR A 206 23.93 2.74 11.83
N LYS A 207 23.35 3.94 11.68
CA LYS A 207 22.48 4.30 10.54
C LYS A 207 21.37 3.27 10.31
N ILE A 208 20.60 2.95 11.36
CA ILE A 208 19.79 1.73 11.36
C ILE A 208 18.77 1.68 10.21
N PHE A 209 18.13 2.81 9.87
CA PHE A 209 17.03 2.83 8.90
C PHE A 209 17.38 3.49 7.55
N VAL A 210 18.22 4.53 7.56
CA VAL A 210 18.58 5.28 6.34
C VAL A 210 20.10 5.43 6.23
N GLY A 211 20.63 5.25 5.03
CA GLY A 211 22.05 5.47 4.72
C GLY A 211 22.38 6.92 4.38
N ASN A 212 23.67 7.25 4.29
CA ASN A 212 24.15 8.61 4.01
C ASN A 212 24.89 8.73 2.67
N THR A 213 25.05 7.63 1.93
CA THR A 213 25.72 7.64 0.62
C THR A 213 24.70 7.81 -0.49
N GLU A 214 25.11 8.39 -1.61
CA GLU A 214 24.25 8.62 -2.78
C GLU A 214 23.61 7.32 -3.31
N SER A 215 24.31 6.20 -3.17
CA SER A 215 23.85 4.84 -3.47
C SER A 215 22.91 4.22 -2.43
N ASP A 216 22.75 4.83 -1.26
CA ASP A 216 22.07 4.27 -0.07
C ASP A 216 21.09 5.30 0.55
N ARG A 217 20.58 6.21 -0.27
CA ARG A 217 19.54 7.20 0.12
C ARG A 217 18.15 6.57 0.25
N GLU A 218 18.01 5.31 -0.15
CA GLU A 218 16.77 4.55 -0.05
C GLU A 218 16.63 3.89 1.33
N GLU A 219 15.39 3.58 1.68
CA GLU A 219 15.03 2.82 2.88
C GLU A 219 15.76 1.46 2.87
N ARG A 220 16.52 1.19 3.92
CA ARG A 220 17.25 -0.08 4.08
C ARG A 220 16.26 -1.21 4.38
N SER A 221 16.59 -2.44 4.01
CA SER A 221 15.70 -3.56 4.26
C SER A 221 15.58 -3.87 5.75
N TRP A 222 14.42 -4.38 6.15
CA TRP A 222 14.16 -4.80 7.53
C TRP A 222 15.22 -5.79 8.06
N GLU A 223 15.79 -6.67 7.22
CA GLU A 223 16.88 -7.58 7.64
C GLU A 223 18.11 -6.81 8.07
N PHE A 224 18.49 -5.80 7.28
CA PHE A 224 19.62 -4.95 7.55
C PHE A 224 19.37 -4.09 8.79
N ALA A 225 18.21 -3.42 8.86
CA ALA A 225 17.83 -2.60 10.01
C ALA A 225 17.80 -3.44 11.30
N GLN A 226 17.25 -4.67 11.25
CA GLN A 226 17.26 -5.60 12.37
C GLN A 226 18.67 -5.98 12.81
N SER A 227 19.56 -6.28 11.86
CA SER A 227 20.95 -6.64 12.15
C SER A 227 21.70 -5.48 12.79
N GLN A 228 21.58 -4.28 12.22
CA GLN A 228 22.24 -3.09 12.75
C GLN A 228 21.72 -2.69 14.12
N LEU A 229 20.40 -2.81 14.34
CA LEU A 229 19.80 -2.55 15.65
C LEU A 229 20.34 -3.51 16.71
N ASN A 230 20.51 -4.80 16.38
CA ASN A 230 21.11 -5.76 17.31
C ASN A 230 22.57 -5.38 17.62
N CYS A 231 23.37 -5.07 16.60
CA CYS A 231 24.75 -4.63 16.81
C CYS A 231 24.85 -3.34 17.64
N PHE A 232 23.90 -2.41 17.47
CA PHE A 232 23.78 -1.21 18.31
C PHE A 232 23.52 -1.58 19.77
N ILE A 233 22.51 -2.42 20.03
CA ILE A 233 22.16 -2.88 21.39
C ILE A 233 23.38 -3.57 22.03
N ASP A 234 24.02 -4.51 21.32
CA ASP A 234 25.20 -5.23 21.81
C ASP A 234 26.35 -4.26 22.15
N ARG A 235 26.59 -3.23 21.33
CA ARG A 235 27.64 -2.23 21.62
C ARG A 235 27.31 -1.38 22.84
N ILE A 236 26.04 -1.03 23.05
CA ILE A 236 25.62 -0.29 24.24
C ILE A 236 25.78 -1.15 25.51
N ASP A 237 25.42 -2.42 25.45
CA ASP A 237 25.54 -3.35 26.57
C ASP A 237 27.02 -3.60 26.95
N ASN A 238 27.87 -3.83 25.94
CA ASN A 238 29.31 -4.05 26.11
C ASN A 238 30.06 -2.80 26.61
N SER A 239 29.60 -1.60 26.26
CA SER A 239 30.17 -0.34 26.77
C SER A 239 29.67 0.04 28.17
N HIS A 240 28.72 -0.73 28.71
CA HIS A 240 28.09 -0.54 30.01
C HIS A 240 27.48 0.86 30.21
N LEU A 241 27.11 1.55 29.11
CA LEU A 241 26.58 2.92 29.17
C LEU A 241 25.25 2.98 29.95
N VAL A 242 24.37 2.00 29.78
CA VAL A 242 23.09 1.92 30.51
C VAL A 242 23.30 1.80 32.02
N LYS A 243 24.35 1.07 32.45
CA LYS A 243 24.71 0.94 33.87
C LYS A 243 25.21 2.26 34.46
N LYS A 244 25.76 3.17 33.64
CA LYS A 244 26.25 4.49 34.06
C LYS A 244 25.12 5.52 34.25
N LEU A 245 23.92 5.25 33.73
CA LEU A 245 22.75 6.12 33.93
C LEU A 245 22.37 6.13 35.41
N LYS A 246 22.39 7.31 36.02
CA LYS A 246 22.18 7.47 37.47
C LYS A 246 20.71 7.51 37.82
N TYR A 247 19.88 8.12 36.97
CA TYR A 247 18.47 8.33 37.27
C TYR A 247 17.62 7.15 36.77
N PRO A 248 16.64 6.66 37.56
CA PRO A 248 15.74 5.59 37.11
C PRO A 248 14.99 5.95 35.83
N LEU A 249 14.51 7.19 35.71
CA LEU A 249 13.82 7.70 34.52
C LEU A 249 14.69 7.59 33.26
N SER A 250 16.00 7.77 33.40
CA SER A 250 16.97 7.68 32.30
C SER A 250 17.08 6.25 31.76
N LYS A 251 17.04 5.25 32.65
CA LYS A 251 17.02 3.84 32.26
C LYS A 251 15.70 3.48 31.56
N ILE A 252 14.58 3.97 32.08
CA ILE A 252 13.25 3.78 31.46
C ILE A 252 13.20 4.40 30.07
N ALA A 253 13.72 5.62 29.91
CA ALA A 253 13.80 6.30 28.61
C ALA A 253 14.63 5.50 27.59
N TYR A 254 15.76 4.91 28.02
CA TYR A 254 16.57 4.04 27.15
C TYR A 254 15.84 2.76 26.75
N GLU A 255 15.22 2.08 27.71
CA GLU A 255 14.43 0.87 27.41
C GLU A 255 13.31 1.17 26.41
N ASN A 256 12.59 2.29 26.59
CA ASN A 256 11.53 2.70 25.69
C ASN A 256 12.06 3.10 24.31
N PHE A 257 13.22 3.78 24.25
CA PHE A 257 13.91 4.08 22.99
C PHE A 257 14.25 2.81 22.21
N VAL A 258 14.82 1.79 22.87
CA VAL A 258 15.12 0.50 22.23
C VAL A 258 13.84 -0.22 21.79
N LYS A 259 12.81 -0.26 22.65
CA LYS A 259 11.51 -0.86 22.30
C LYS A 259 10.88 -0.19 21.09
N LEU A 260 10.98 1.13 20.98
CA LEU A 260 10.42 1.89 19.86
C LEU A 260 11.15 1.56 18.54
N ASN A 261 12.49 1.48 18.57
CA ASN A 261 13.28 1.02 17.43
C ASN A 261 12.93 -0.41 16.99
N ILE A 262 12.81 -1.35 17.94
CA ILE A 262 12.40 -2.72 17.65
C ILE A 262 11.00 -2.74 17.02
N ARG A 263 10.07 -1.93 17.54
CA ARG A 263 8.72 -1.81 17.00
C ARG A 263 8.75 -1.34 15.55
N LEU A 264 9.60 -0.38 15.22
CA LEU A 264 9.74 0.14 13.85
C LEU A 264 10.20 -0.97 12.89
N VAL A 265 11.27 -1.71 13.22
CA VAL A 265 11.76 -2.86 12.44
C VAL A 265 10.67 -3.92 12.27
N LEU A 266 9.89 -4.20 13.33
CA LEU A 266 8.79 -5.16 13.26
C LEU A 266 7.69 -4.68 12.32
N MET A 267 7.32 -3.40 12.35
CA MET A 267 6.33 -2.81 11.43
C MET A 267 6.77 -2.98 9.98
N GLU A 268 8.04 -2.67 9.68
CA GLU A 268 8.63 -2.81 8.35
C GLU A 268 8.59 -4.27 7.87
N LYS A 269 9.07 -5.18 8.71
CA LYS A 269 9.09 -6.61 8.44
C LYS A 269 7.68 -7.14 8.16
N PHE A 270 6.70 -6.72 8.97
CA PHE A 270 5.31 -7.13 8.81
C PHE A 270 4.70 -6.63 7.51
N GLN A 271 4.95 -5.38 7.15
CA GLN A 271 4.53 -4.79 5.88
C GLN A 271 5.16 -5.52 4.70
N TYR A 272 6.48 -5.76 4.73
CA TYR A 272 7.21 -6.48 3.70
C TYR A 272 6.59 -7.86 3.43
N PHE A 273 6.32 -8.65 4.47
CA PHE A 273 5.75 -9.98 4.30
C PHE A 273 4.34 -9.94 3.71
N ASN A 274 3.47 -9.05 4.17
CA ASN A 274 2.13 -8.93 3.61
C ASN A 274 2.15 -8.48 2.15
N GLN A 275 2.99 -7.50 1.80
CA GLN A 275 3.18 -7.07 0.42
C GLN A 275 3.69 -8.23 -0.46
N LEU A 276 4.71 -8.95 0.01
CA LEU A 276 5.28 -10.10 -0.71
C LEU A 276 4.25 -11.22 -0.92
N ALA A 277 3.43 -11.50 0.08
CA ALA A 277 2.34 -12.48 0.00
C ALA A 277 1.31 -12.06 -1.06
N THR A 278 0.86 -10.81 -1.02
CA THR A 278 -0.09 -10.22 -1.98
C THR A 278 0.48 -10.27 -3.40
N THR A 279 1.70 -9.78 -3.64
CA THR A 279 2.33 -9.84 -4.97
C THR A 279 2.44 -11.29 -5.48
N LYS A 280 2.79 -12.24 -4.62
CA LYS A 280 2.87 -13.66 -4.99
C LYS A 280 1.50 -14.30 -5.23
N LEU A 281 0.44 -13.81 -4.60
CA LEU A 281 -0.93 -14.25 -4.86
C LEU A 281 -1.40 -13.74 -6.21
N ILE A 282 -1.25 -12.44 -6.49
CA ILE A 282 -1.62 -11.83 -7.78
C ILE A 282 -0.85 -12.47 -8.93
N LYS A 283 0.48 -12.59 -8.83
CA LYS A 283 1.28 -13.31 -9.86
C LYS A 283 0.86 -14.76 -10.04
N LYS A 284 0.38 -15.42 -8.98
CA LYS A 284 -0.10 -16.81 -9.05
C LYS A 284 -1.47 -16.89 -9.68
N HIS A 285 -2.36 -15.95 -9.36
CA HIS A 285 -3.66 -15.78 -9.97
C HIS A 285 -3.47 -15.63 -11.48
N ASP A 286 -2.77 -14.58 -11.94
CA ASP A 286 -2.59 -14.28 -13.36
C ASP A 286 -1.96 -15.46 -14.12
N LYS A 287 -0.96 -16.13 -13.52
CA LYS A 287 -0.32 -17.31 -14.12
C LYS A 287 -1.26 -18.52 -14.25
N LYS A 288 -2.27 -18.66 -13.39
CA LYS A 288 -3.14 -19.83 -13.34
C LYS A 288 -4.46 -19.63 -14.05
N THR A 289 -4.96 -18.40 -14.06
CA THR A 289 -6.26 -18.04 -14.67
C THR A 289 -6.09 -17.41 -16.04
N SER A 290 -4.87 -16.96 -16.39
CA SER A 290 -4.59 -16.13 -17.57
C SER A 290 -5.34 -14.79 -17.59
N LEU A 291 -6.02 -14.45 -16.49
CA LEU A 291 -6.67 -13.15 -16.28
C LEU A 291 -5.61 -12.16 -15.82
N VAL A 292 -5.46 -11.05 -16.54
CA VAL A 292 -4.43 -10.03 -16.25
C VAL A 292 -4.94 -9.09 -15.16
N SER A 293 -4.95 -9.55 -13.91
CA SER A 293 -5.48 -8.76 -12.78
C SER A 293 -4.45 -7.79 -12.19
N GLY A 294 -3.16 -7.98 -12.45
CA GLY A 294 -2.09 -7.26 -11.74
C GLY A 294 -2.10 -5.74 -11.88
N SER A 295 -2.48 -5.19 -13.04
CA SER A 295 -2.62 -3.74 -13.22
C SER A 295 -3.84 -3.20 -12.49
N MET A 296 -5.01 -3.79 -12.71
CA MET A 296 -6.26 -3.37 -12.08
C MET A 296 -6.18 -3.45 -10.55
N PHE A 297 -5.55 -4.50 -10.03
CA PHE A 297 -5.34 -4.66 -8.61
C PHE A 297 -4.40 -3.60 -8.04
N ARG A 298 -3.30 -3.26 -8.74
CA ARG A 298 -2.41 -2.17 -8.32
C ARG A 298 -3.14 -0.83 -8.24
N ASP A 299 -3.95 -0.50 -9.25
CA ASP A 299 -4.71 0.76 -9.27
C ASP A 299 -5.68 0.84 -8.08
N LEU A 300 -6.29 -0.29 -7.70
CA LEU A 300 -7.09 -0.38 -6.46
C LEU A 300 -6.24 -0.23 -5.20
N ILE A 301 -5.05 -0.82 -5.15
CA ILE A 301 -4.17 -0.67 -3.99
C ILE A 301 -3.73 0.77 -3.80
N GLU A 302 -3.28 1.43 -4.87
CA GLU A 302 -2.82 2.82 -4.82
C GLU A 302 -3.94 3.79 -4.43
N LYS A 303 -5.19 3.49 -4.80
CA LYS A 303 -6.34 4.33 -4.49
C LYS A 303 -6.83 4.21 -3.04
N TYR A 304 -6.71 3.04 -2.42
CA TYR A 304 -7.41 2.74 -1.15
C TYR A 304 -6.50 2.36 0.02
N PHE A 305 -5.18 2.24 -0.17
CA PHE A 305 -4.26 1.72 0.85
C PHE A 305 -3.06 2.65 1.10
N LEU A 306 -2.55 2.64 2.34
CA LEU A 306 -1.42 3.48 2.75
C LEU A 306 -0.17 3.16 1.92
N THR A 307 0.49 4.22 1.43
CA THR A 307 1.69 4.13 0.59
C THR A 307 2.96 3.92 1.41
N LYS A 308 4.02 3.53 0.70
CA LYS A 308 5.38 3.31 1.21
C LYS A 308 5.97 4.52 1.94
N ASP A 309 5.50 5.73 1.64
CA ASP A 309 6.02 6.99 2.21
C ASP A 309 5.82 7.13 3.71
N THR A 310 4.84 6.41 4.28
CA THR A 310 4.55 6.47 5.71
C THR A 310 5.68 5.95 6.58
N PHE A 311 6.40 4.90 6.17
CA PHE A 311 7.48 4.33 6.97
C PHE A 311 8.73 5.21 6.99
N LYS A 312 9.06 5.82 5.84
CA LYS A 312 10.15 6.79 5.73
C LYS A 312 9.93 7.97 6.69
N SER A 313 8.68 8.47 6.77
CA SER A 313 8.34 9.52 7.73
C SER A 313 8.62 9.09 9.17
N LEU A 314 8.21 7.88 9.58
CA LEU A 314 8.45 7.39 10.95
C LEU A 314 9.95 7.25 11.27
N CYS A 315 10.74 6.73 10.31
CA CYS A 315 12.20 6.62 10.47
C CYS A 315 12.83 8.00 10.67
N SER A 316 12.45 8.97 9.85
CA SER A 316 12.94 10.35 9.97
C SER A 316 12.52 10.99 11.29
N THR A 317 11.28 10.79 11.76
CA THR A 317 10.84 11.26 13.08
C THR A 317 11.63 10.59 14.21
N MET A 318 11.98 9.30 14.06
CA MET A 318 12.79 8.58 15.04
C MET A 318 14.22 9.13 15.11
N GLU A 319 14.83 9.45 13.96
CA GLU A 319 16.16 10.09 13.90
C GLU A 319 16.13 11.51 14.47
N GLN A 320 15.02 12.26 14.32
CA GLN A 320 14.86 13.58 14.93
C GLN A 320 14.91 13.54 16.47
N LEU A 321 14.65 12.42 17.13
CA LEU A 321 14.86 12.33 18.58
C LEU A 321 16.31 12.63 19.00
N THR A 322 17.29 12.41 18.11
CA THR A 322 18.70 12.67 18.45
C THR A 322 19.03 14.15 18.50
N THR A 323 18.19 15.02 17.90
CA THR A 323 18.41 16.48 17.90
C THR A 323 17.95 17.16 19.19
N ILE A 324 17.23 16.45 20.06
CA ILE A 324 16.78 16.96 21.37
C ILE A 324 17.96 17.29 22.29
N ILE A 325 19.06 16.56 22.14
CA ILE A 325 20.24 16.73 22.99
C ILE A 325 21.23 17.64 22.26
N PRO A 326 21.44 18.88 22.75
CA PRO A 326 22.42 19.76 22.13
C PRO A 326 23.81 19.14 22.22
N GLN A 327 24.50 19.11 21.10
CA GLN A 327 25.88 18.67 20.99
C GLN A 327 26.83 19.74 21.53
N ILE A 328 28.06 19.35 21.85
CA ILE A 328 29.07 20.31 22.33
C ILE A 328 29.35 21.36 21.25
N ASP A 329 29.28 20.96 19.98
CA ASP A 329 29.49 21.83 18.83
C ASP A 329 28.38 22.88 18.64
N ASP A 330 27.17 22.65 19.16
CA ASP A 330 26.08 23.64 19.12
C ASP A 330 26.39 24.87 19.99
N TYR A 331 27.33 24.73 20.94
CA TYR A 331 27.83 25.82 21.77
C TYR A 331 29.15 26.41 21.26
N ASN A 332 29.75 25.82 20.22
CA ASN A 332 30.91 26.38 19.52
C ASN A 332 30.46 27.44 18.51
N CYS A 333 29.66 28.42 18.97
CA CYS A 333 29.29 29.56 18.15
C CYS A 333 30.48 30.53 18.12
N PRO A 334 31.15 30.73 16.96
CA PRO A 334 32.29 31.64 16.86
C PRO A 334 31.93 33.09 17.18
N ILE A 335 30.64 33.45 17.12
CA ILE A 335 30.14 34.77 17.54
C ILE A 335 30.09 34.87 19.07
N CYS A 336 29.62 33.83 19.77
CA CYS A 336 29.54 33.83 21.24
C CYS A 336 30.92 33.65 21.91
N LEU A 337 31.86 32.99 21.24
CA LEU A 337 33.23 32.79 21.71
C LEU A 337 34.14 34.02 21.53
N ASN A 338 33.70 35.05 20.80
CA ASN A 338 34.46 36.28 20.53
C ASN A 338 34.03 37.49 21.40
N ILE A 339 33.15 37.30 22.39
CA ILE A 339 32.69 38.36 23.32
C ILE A 339 33.42 38.26 24.68
N GLY A 340 34.62 37.68 24.70
CA GLY A 340 35.45 37.51 25.90
C GLY A 340 36.51 38.58 26.07
#